data_AF-A0A534IJ12-F1
#
_entry.id   AF-A0A534IJ12-F1
#
_cell.length_a   1.000
_cell.length_b   1.000
_cell.length_c   1.000
_cell.angle_alpha   90.00
_cell.angle_beta   90.00
_cell.angle_gamma   90.00
#
_symmetry.space_group_name_H-M   'P 1'
#
loop_
_entity.id
_entity.type
_entity.pdbx_description
1 polymer ?
#
loop_
_entity_poly.entity_id
_entity_poly.type
_entity_poly.pdbx_seq_one_letter_code
_entity_poly.pdbx_strand_id
1 'polypeptide(L)'
;MPELWLMLINSVSGENKTARMRIWRALKASGAVALRDGVYLLPKSESARAVFAEQSQEVVAAGGMAHIVAFDADDDAQQREFVRLFDRSTDYAELFGRLDAFKTEIAKLDEVEARRQAAALRRDIAALGAIDFFPGASRHQVESALAGAEAALNARFSPDEPHAAQGIIPKREKVQYRGRTWATRERPWIDRVASAWLIRRFIDPKAKFLWLKKPKDCPKTALGFD
;
A
#
# COMPACT_ATOMS: atom_id res chain seq x y z
N MET A 1 8.53 24.21 -9.05
CA MET A 1 8.64 25.09 -7.86
C MET A 1 9.96 24.75 -7.20
N PRO A 2 10.76 25.72 -6.72
CA PRO A 2 12.00 25.38 -6.03
C PRO A 2 11.63 24.57 -4.79
N GLU A 3 12.09 23.33 -4.72
CA GLU A 3 11.88 22.50 -3.55
C GLU A 3 12.90 22.91 -2.50
N LEU A 4 12.40 23.46 -1.40
CA LEU A 4 13.20 23.68 -0.22
C LEU A 4 13.67 22.33 0.31
N TRP A 5 14.91 22.27 0.78
CA TRP A 5 15.52 21.10 1.38
C TRP A 5 15.59 21.24 2.90
N LEU A 6 15.64 20.12 3.60
CA LEU A 6 16.00 20.03 5.01
C LEU A 6 17.28 19.22 5.14
N MET A 7 18.22 19.75 5.93
CA MET A 7 19.46 19.09 6.28
C MET A 7 19.54 18.91 7.79
N LEU A 8 19.85 17.70 8.24
CA LEU A 8 20.24 17.40 9.61
C LEU A 8 21.77 17.27 9.66
N ILE A 9 22.41 18.12 10.45
CA ILE A 9 23.83 18.02 10.79
C ILE A 9 23.89 17.49 12.21
N ASN A 10 24.52 16.35 12.43
CA ASN A 10 24.68 15.78 13.76
C ASN A 10 26.12 15.30 14.03
N SER A 11 26.46 15.24 15.31
CA SER A 11 27.64 14.58 15.82
C SER A 11 27.25 13.80 17.06
N VAL A 12 27.54 12.51 17.06
CA VAL A 12 27.36 11.63 18.24
C VAL A 12 28.75 11.22 18.69
N SER A 13 29.07 11.41 19.97
CA SER A 13 30.35 10.96 20.53
C SER A 13 30.56 9.46 20.24
N GLY A 14 31.76 9.09 19.79
CA GLY A 14 32.10 7.73 19.36
C GLY A 14 31.94 6.66 20.44
N GLU A 15 31.82 7.06 21.71
CA GLU A 15 31.59 6.19 22.85
C GLU A 15 30.16 5.63 22.89
N ASN A 16 29.18 6.28 22.25
CA ASN A 16 27.77 5.86 22.26
C ASN A 16 27.35 5.13 20.97
N LYS A 17 27.99 3.98 20.71
CA LYS A 17 27.77 3.15 19.51
C LYS A 17 26.30 2.76 19.31
N THR A 18 25.58 2.46 20.39
CA THR A 18 24.18 2.04 20.35
C THR A 18 23.26 3.18 19.90
N ALA A 19 23.45 4.40 20.43
CA ALA A 19 22.68 5.57 20.00
C ALA A 19 22.93 5.88 18.52
N ARG A 20 24.20 5.88 18.11
CA ARG A 20 24.58 6.13 16.70
C ARG A 20 23.90 5.16 15.74
N MET A 21 23.89 3.87 16.06
CA MET A 21 23.23 2.86 15.22
C MET A 21 21.71 3.01 15.18
N ARG A 22 21.08 3.44 16.28
CA ARG A 22 19.63 3.69 16.34
C ARG A 22 19.25 4.87 15.44
N ILE A 23 19.94 5.99 15.60
CA ILE A 23 19.73 7.22 14.82
C ILE A 23 19.93 6.94 13.33
N TRP A 24 21.02 6.25 12.97
CA TRP A 24 21.29 5.88 11.58
C TRP A 24 20.18 5.01 10.98
N ARG A 25 19.66 4.03 11.74
CA ARG A 25 18.55 3.18 11.28
C ARG A 25 17.27 3.97 11.08
N ALA A 26 16.95 4.90 11.99
CA ALA A 26 15.76 5.74 11.88
C ALA A 26 15.83 6.67 10.66
N LEU A 27 16.98 7.31 10.43
CA LEU A 27 17.21 8.16 9.25
C LEU A 27 17.15 7.35 7.95
N LYS A 28 17.72 6.14 7.93
CA LYS A 28 17.62 5.24 6.78
C LYS A 28 16.16 4.84 6.53
N ALA A 29 15.41 4.51 7.58
CA ALA A 29 14.01 4.11 7.49
C ALA A 29 13.09 5.26 7.03
N SER A 30 13.47 6.51 7.24
CA SER A 30 12.74 7.68 6.75
C SER A 30 13.06 8.06 5.30
N GLY A 31 13.96 7.34 4.63
CA GLY A 31 14.42 7.67 3.28
C GLY A 31 15.45 8.80 3.21
N ALA A 32 16.01 9.24 4.35
CA ALA A 32 17.02 10.30 4.35
C ALA A 32 18.30 9.83 3.66
N VAL A 33 18.86 10.70 2.83
CA VAL A 33 20.13 10.44 2.14
C VAL A 33 21.27 11.02 2.97
N ALA A 34 22.36 10.26 3.14
CA ALA A 34 23.58 10.79 3.73
C ALA A 34 24.43 11.50 2.66
N LEU A 35 24.66 12.81 2.82
CA LEU A 35 25.60 13.57 1.97
C LEU A 35 27.06 13.31 2.38
N ARG A 36 27.27 13.10 3.69
CA ARG A 36 28.52 12.68 4.32
C ARG A 36 28.20 12.15 5.72
N ASP A 37 29.22 11.66 6.43
CA ASP A 37 29.04 11.26 7.83
C ASP A 37 28.51 12.43 8.67
N GLY A 38 27.43 12.16 9.41
CA GLY A 38 26.70 13.13 10.22
C GLY A 38 25.85 14.15 9.47
N VAL A 39 25.72 14.07 8.14
CA VAL A 39 24.93 15.04 7.36
C VAL A 39 23.90 14.32 6.50
N TYR A 40 22.62 14.58 6.78
CA TYR A 40 21.49 13.90 6.14
C TYR A 40 20.55 14.90 5.48
N LEU A 41 20.01 14.53 4.32
CA LEU A 41 19.17 15.35 3.47
C LEU A 41 17.79 14.72 3.30
N LEU A 42 16.75 15.55 3.32
CA LEU A 42 15.37 15.22 2.94
C LEU A 42 14.74 16.40 2.20
N PRO A 43 13.81 16.16 1.25
CA PRO A 43 12.92 17.22 0.75
C PRO A 43 12.12 17.83 1.91
N LYS A 44 11.95 19.15 1.92
CA LYS A 44 11.25 19.82 3.03
C LYS A 44 9.79 19.42 3.06
N SER A 45 9.39 18.81 4.17
CA SER A 45 8.02 18.49 4.51
C SER A 45 7.84 18.50 6.04
N GLU A 46 6.60 18.51 6.50
CA GLU A 46 6.31 18.39 7.94
C GLU A 46 6.80 17.04 8.50
N SER A 47 6.66 15.96 7.74
CA SER A 47 7.14 14.63 8.13
C SER A 47 8.67 14.60 8.23
N ALA A 48 9.38 15.16 7.25
CA ALA A 48 10.84 15.25 7.29
C ALA A 48 11.33 16.08 8.49
N ARG A 49 10.65 17.19 8.80
CA ARG A 49 10.96 18.03 9.96
C ARG A 49 10.74 17.27 11.27
N ALA A 50 9.64 16.52 11.39
CA ALA A 50 9.33 15.71 12.57
C ALA A 50 10.40 14.62 12.80
N VAL A 51 10.76 13.88 11.74
CA VAL A 51 11.83 12.88 11.80
C VAL A 51 13.14 13.51 12.28
N PHE A 52 13.59 14.60 11.66
CA PHE A 52 14.84 15.25 12.06
C PHE A 52 14.77 15.83 13.48
N ALA A 53 13.61 16.30 13.94
CA ALA A 53 13.44 16.79 15.31
C ALA A 53 13.57 15.65 16.34
N GLU A 54 12.95 14.50 16.09
CA GLU A 54 13.09 13.30 16.93
C GLU A 54 14.55 12.85 16.98
N GLN A 55 15.21 12.72 15.83
CA GLN A 55 16.61 12.29 15.78
C GLN A 55 17.56 13.30 16.42
N SER A 56 17.26 14.61 16.32
CA SER A 56 18.00 15.66 17.02
C SER A 56 17.92 15.50 18.55
N GLN A 57 16.74 15.19 19.09
CA GLN A 57 16.56 14.92 20.52
C GLN A 57 17.35 13.69 20.97
N GLU A 58 17.34 12.60 20.18
CA GLU A 58 18.14 11.41 20.48
C GLU A 58 19.64 11.70 20.49
N VAL A 59 20.13 12.49 19.52
CA VAL A 59 21.53 12.92 19.45
C VAL A 59 21.91 13.71 20.71
N VAL A 60 21.11 14.71 21.09
CA VAL A 60 21.37 15.54 22.28
C VAL A 60 21.34 14.70 23.56
N ALA A 61 20.37 13.79 23.69
CA ALA A 61 20.29 12.86 24.83
C ALA A 61 21.52 11.92 24.92
N ALA A 62 22.14 11.61 23.78
CA ALA A 62 23.37 10.84 23.71
C ALA A 62 24.65 11.67 23.98
N GLY A 63 24.52 12.95 24.35
CA GLY A 63 25.64 13.88 24.57
C GLY A 63 26.26 14.44 23.29
N GLY A 64 25.54 14.33 22.17
CA GLY A 64 25.94 14.86 20.88
C GLY A 64 25.38 16.26 20.59
N MET A 65 25.61 16.74 19.37
CA MET A 65 25.07 18.00 18.85
C MET A 65 24.28 17.74 17.57
N ALA A 66 23.15 18.42 17.40
CA ALA A 66 22.34 18.32 16.20
C ALA A 66 21.73 19.68 15.81
N HIS A 67 21.73 19.97 14.51
CA HIS A 67 21.14 21.17 13.91
C HIS A 67 20.29 20.79 12.70
N ILE A 68 19.13 21.45 12.56
CA ILE A 68 18.26 21.27 11.40
C ILE A 68 18.22 22.58 10.62
N VAL A 69 18.74 22.54 9.40
CA VAL A 69 18.85 23.70 8.50
C VAL A 69 17.88 23.51 7.33
N ALA A 70 17.08 24.54 7.04
CA ALA A 70 16.31 24.60 5.80
C ALA A 70 17.07 25.48 4.80
N PHE A 71 17.16 25.05 3.55
CA PHE A 71 17.92 25.76 2.53
C PHE A 71 17.31 25.52 1.14
N ASP A 72 17.62 26.41 0.21
CA ASP A 72 17.34 26.25 -1.22
C ASP A 72 18.58 25.73 -1.94
N ALA A 73 18.40 25.04 -3.05
CA ALA A 73 19.53 24.75 -3.93
C ALA A 73 20.05 26.05 -4.56
N ASP A 74 21.37 26.16 -4.73
CA ASP A 74 22.03 27.34 -5.29
C ASP A 74 21.66 27.58 -6.76
N ASP A 75 21.49 26.49 -7.52
CA ASP A 75 21.09 26.50 -8.92
C ASP A 75 20.32 25.22 -9.33
N ASP A 76 19.83 25.20 -10.56
CA ASP A 76 19.10 24.05 -11.11
C ASP A 76 19.97 22.78 -11.24
N ALA A 77 21.30 22.92 -11.34
CA ALA A 77 22.19 21.77 -11.43
C ALA A 77 22.29 21.07 -10.08
N GLN A 78 22.48 21.82 -8.99
CA GLN A 78 22.48 21.31 -7.62
C GLN A 78 21.10 20.75 -7.24
N GLN A 79 20.00 21.39 -7.65
CA GLN A 79 18.65 20.85 -7.47
C GLN A 79 18.51 19.46 -8.09
N ARG A 80 18.95 19.29 -9.35
CA ARG A 80 18.92 17.99 -10.05
C ARG A 80 19.84 16.96 -9.40
N GLU A 81 20.99 17.39 -8.88
CA GLU A 81 21.90 16.51 -8.14
C GLU A 81 21.20 15.95 -6.90
N PHE A 82 20.60 16.80 -6.06
CA PHE A 82 19.89 16.34 -4.87
C PHE A 82 18.72 15.43 -5.19
N VAL A 83 17.88 15.77 -6.18
CA VAL A 83 16.76 14.90 -6.61
C VAL A 83 17.26 13.51 -7.04
N ARG A 84 18.39 13.43 -7.77
CA ARG A 84 18.96 12.15 -8.22
C ARG A 84 19.39 11.25 -7.07
N LEU A 85 19.77 11.81 -5.92
CA LEU A 85 20.14 11.02 -4.74
C LEU A 85 18.95 10.22 -4.17
N PHE A 86 17.72 10.60 -4.51
CA PHE A 86 16.49 9.93 -4.12
C PHE A 86 15.94 9.01 -5.21
N ASP A 87 16.69 8.72 -6.28
CA ASP A 87 16.26 7.76 -7.30
C ASP A 87 16.15 6.35 -6.70
N ARG A 88 14.93 5.81 -6.72
CA ARG A 88 14.59 4.45 -6.25
C ARG A 88 14.37 3.47 -7.39
N SER A 89 14.74 3.81 -8.63
CA SER A 89 14.46 2.97 -9.80
C SER A 89 15.03 1.56 -9.69
N THR A 90 16.22 1.40 -9.09
CA THR A 90 16.83 0.09 -8.82
C THR A 90 16.04 -0.71 -7.79
N ASP A 91 15.59 -0.07 -6.70
CA ASP A 91 14.80 -0.73 -5.65
C ASP A 91 13.44 -1.20 -6.20
N TYR A 92 12.79 -0.38 -7.04
CA TYR A 92 11.58 -0.77 -7.75
C TYR A 92 11.82 -1.90 -8.77
N ALA A 93 12.96 -1.90 -9.47
CA ALA A 93 13.31 -2.97 -10.40
C ALA A 93 13.48 -4.33 -9.68
N GLU A 94 14.06 -4.32 -8.47
CA GLU A 94 14.14 -5.52 -7.63
C GLU A 94 12.76 -6.03 -7.21
N LEU A 95 11.87 -5.14 -6.75
CA LEU A 95 10.49 -5.48 -6.41
C LEU A 95 9.70 -6.00 -7.62
N PHE A 96 9.93 -5.42 -8.79
CA PHE A 96 9.33 -5.89 -10.04
C PHE A 96 9.78 -7.33 -10.35
N GLY A 97 11.08 -7.63 -10.24
CA GLY A 97 11.60 -8.98 -10.42
C GLY A 97 10.99 -9.99 -9.44
N ARG A 98 10.82 -9.60 -8.18
CA ARG A 98 10.16 -10.43 -7.16
C ARG A 98 8.68 -10.67 -7.47
N LEU A 99 7.96 -9.67 -8.00
CA LEU A 99 6.58 -9.81 -8.46
C LEU A 99 6.46 -10.76 -9.66
N ASP A 100 7.38 -10.68 -10.61
CA ASP A 100 7.38 -11.55 -11.79
C ASP A 100 7.68 -13.02 -11.43
N ALA A 101 8.65 -13.24 -10.54
CA ALA A 101 8.92 -14.55 -9.96
C ALA A 101 7.68 -15.11 -9.24
N PHE A 102 7.03 -14.29 -8.40
CA PHE A 102 5.80 -14.69 -7.71
C PHE A 102 4.69 -15.11 -8.68
N LYS A 103 4.45 -14.34 -9.76
CA LYS A 103 3.44 -14.69 -10.79
C LYS A 103 3.73 -16.05 -11.44
N THR A 104 4.99 -16.38 -11.65
CA THR A 104 5.40 -17.66 -12.25
C THR A 104 5.26 -18.83 -11.26
N GLU A 105 5.52 -18.58 -9.98
CA GLU A 105 5.51 -19.59 -8.93
C GLU A 105 4.13 -19.86 -8.33
N ILE A 106 3.18 -18.93 -8.48
CA ILE A 106 1.83 -19.02 -7.88
C ILE A 106 1.11 -20.33 -8.19
N ALA A 107 1.36 -20.93 -9.36
CA ALA A 107 0.77 -22.20 -9.77
C ALA A 107 1.24 -23.40 -8.93
N LYS A 108 2.38 -23.28 -8.27
CA LYS A 108 3.02 -24.31 -7.42
C LYS A 108 2.71 -24.11 -5.93
N LEU A 109 2.18 -22.96 -5.55
CA LEU A 109 1.86 -22.61 -4.16
C LEU A 109 0.45 -23.08 -3.77
N ASP A 110 0.29 -23.38 -2.48
CA ASP A 110 -1.03 -23.44 -1.85
C ASP A 110 -1.59 -22.02 -1.58
N GLU A 111 -2.87 -21.94 -1.24
CA GLU A 111 -3.56 -20.65 -1.07
C GLU A 111 -2.96 -19.81 0.07
N VAL A 112 -2.61 -20.45 1.20
CA VAL A 112 -2.14 -19.76 2.39
C VAL A 112 -0.79 -19.13 2.12
N GLU A 113 0.12 -19.90 1.52
CA GLU A 113 1.46 -19.44 1.17
C GLU A 113 1.42 -18.36 0.08
N ALA A 114 0.59 -18.54 -0.95
CA ALA A 114 0.45 -17.55 -2.01
C ALA A 114 -0.10 -16.22 -1.49
N ARG A 115 -1.13 -16.23 -0.61
CA ARG A 115 -1.66 -15.02 0.02
C ARG A 115 -0.64 -14.36 0.96
N ARG A 116 0.15 -15.15 1.69
CA ARG A 116 1.22 -14.65 2.58
C ARG A 116 2.31 -13.92 1.80
N GLN A 117 2.78 -14.51 0.69
CA GLN A 117 3.80 -13.90 -0.17
C GLN A 117 3.28 -12.63 -0.85
N ALA A 118 2.05 -12.64 -1.39
CA ALA A 118 1.43 -11.45 -1.96
C ALA A 118 1.30 -10.31 -0.94
N ALA A 119 0.89 -10.62 0.31
CA ALA A 119 0.81 -9.63 1.37
C ALA A 119 2.19 -9.08 1.78
N ALA A 120 3.26 -9.89 1.72
CA ALA A 120 4.63 -9.43 1.94
C ALA A 120 5.07 -8.47 0.83
N LEU A 121 4.88 -8.83 -0.45
CA LEU A 121 5.21 -7.96 -1.58
C LEU A 121 4.46 -6.62 -1.52
N ARG A 122 3.16 -6.64 -1.20
CA ARG A 122 2.37 -5.42 -1.01
C ARG A 122 2.96 -4.52 0.07
N ARG A 123 3.37 -5.10 1.21
CA ARG A 123 3.99 -4.33 2.30
C ARG A 123 5.34 -3.75 1.89
N ASP A 124 6.17 -4.51 1.20
CA ASP A 124 7.49 -4.04 0.76
C ASP A 124 7.36 -2.88 -0.25
N ILE A 125 6.42 -2.99 -1.21
CA ILE A 125 6.13 -1.94 -2.18
C ILE A 125 5.58 -0.69 -1.49
N ALA A 126 4.67 -0.85 -0.53
CA ALA A 126 4.15 0.28 0.24
C ALA A 126 5.24 0.94 1.10
N ALA A 127 6.15 0.16 1.68
CA ALA A 127 7.26 0.68 2.46
C ALA A 127 8.23 1.49 1.60
N LEU A 128 8.56 1.03 0.38
CA LEU A 128 9.37 1.79 -0.56
C LEU A 128 8.65 3.08 -1.01
N GLY A 129 7.36 2.97 -1.34
CA GLY A 129 6.55 4.11 -1.75
C GLY A 129 6.35 5.18 -0.67
N ALA A 130 6.51 4.83 0.61
CA ALA A 130 6.44 5.76 1.74
C ALA A 130 7.69 6.64 1.87
N ILE A 131 8.82 6.22 1.29
CA ILE A 131 10.10 6.95 1.29
C ILE A 131 10.53 7.40 -0.11
N ASP A 132 9.60 7.33 -1.07
CA ASP A 132 9.76 7.80 -2.43
C ASP A 132 9.17 9.20 -2.56
N PHE A 133 10.05 10.20 -2.48
CA PHE A 133 9.66 11.61 -2.54
C PHE A 133 9.48 12.12 -3.98
N PHE A 134 9.99 11.37 -4.97
CA PHE A 134 10.00 11.75 -6.38
C PHE A 134 9.47 10.61 -7.24
N PRO A 135 8.18 10.27 -7.09
CA PRO A 135 7.60 9.10 -7.76
C PRO A 135 7.71 9.24 -9.28
N GLY A 136 8.25 8.21 -9.91
CA GLY A 136 8.46 8.12 -11.35
C GLY A 136 7.75 6.95 -12.02
N ALA A 137 8.07 6.70 -13.28
CA ALA A 137 7.50 5.60 -14.06
C ALA A 137 7.74 4.22 -13.43
N SER A 138 8.89 4.02 -12.77
CA SER A 138 9.27 2.77 -12.09
C SER A 138 8.25 2.37 -11.02
N ARG A 139 7.75 3.35 -10.24
CA ARG A 139 6.70 3.12 -9.24
C ARG A 139 5.40 2.64 -9.87
N HIS A 140 4.91 3.34 -10.89
CA HIS A 140 3.67 2.96 -11.58
C HIS A 140 3.76 1.57 -12.23
N GLN A 141 4.92 1.19 -12.76
CA GLN A 141 5.15 -0.15 -13.31
C GLN A 141 5.01 -1.23 -12.24
N VAL A 142 5.60 -1.02 -11.05
CA VAL A 142 5.48 -1.95 -9.92
C VAL A 142 4.06 -2.02 -9.36
N GLU A 143 3.37 -0.88 -9.23
CA GLU A 143 1.98 -0.84 -8.78
C GLU A 143 1.04 -1.59 -9.74
N SER A 144 1.22 -1.41 -11.05
CA SER A 144 0.49 -2.15 -12.08
C SER A 144 0.82 -3.65 -12.05
N ALA A 145 2.10 -4.00 -11.88
CA ALA A 145 2.53 -5.39 -11.77
C ALA A 145 1.95 -6.08 -10.52
N LEU A 146 1.87 -5.37 -9.38
CA LEU A 146 1.23 -5.82 -8.15
C LEU A 146 -0.25 -6.08 -8.36
N ALA A 147 -0.99 -5.13 -8.96
CA ALA A 147 -2.41 -5.32 -9.27
C ALA A 147 -2.64 -6.56 -10.16
N GLY A 148 -1.78 -6.77 -11.16
CA GLY A 148 -1.82 -7.97 -11.99
C GLY A 148 -1.50 -9.27 -11.23
N ALA A 149 -0.59 -9.24 -10.25
CA ALA A 149 -0.27 -10.40 -9.42
C ALA A 149 -1.44 -10.75 -8.49
N GLU A 150 -2.08 -9.75 -7.90
CA GLU A 150 -3.27 -9.92 -7.05
C GLU A 150 -4.45 -10.47 -7.86
N ALA A 151 -4.66 -9.99 -9.08
CA ALA A 151 -5.67 -10.52 -9.98
C ALA A 151 -5.42 -12.00 -10.32
N ALA A 152 -4.16 -12.38 -10.61
CA ALA A 152 -3.81 -13.79 -10.88
C ALA A 152 -4.03 -14.69 -9.65
N LEU A 153 -3.72 -14.19 -8.45
CA LEU A 153 -3.97 -14.87 -7.18
C LEU A 153 -5.47 -15.12 -6.97
N ASN A 154 -6.29 -14.08 -7.13
CA ASN A 154 -7.74 -14.18 -6.97
C ASN A 154 -8.36 -15.09 -8.04
N ALA A 155 -7.92 -15.00 -9.30
CA ALA A 155 -8.41 -15.88 -10.36
C ALA A 155 -8.15 -17.37 -10.06
N ARG A 156 -7.05 -17.69 -9.37
CA ARG A 156 -6.69 -19.06 -9.00
C ARG A 156 -7.45 -19.57 -7.78
N PHE A 157 -7.45 -18.81 -6.69
CA PHE A 157 -7.96 -19.27 -5.39
C PHE A 157 -9.37 -18.75 -5.05
N SER A 158 -9.90 -17.84 -5.87
CA SER A 158 -11.22 -17.22 -5.69
C SER A 158 -11.91 -17.05 -7.05
N PRO A 159 -12.03 -18.12 -7.87
CA PRO A 159 -12.52 -18.02 -9.26
C PRO A 159 -13.97 -17.51 -9.36
N ASP A 160 -14.77 -17.73 -8.32
CA ASP A 160 -16.16 -17.28 -8.26
C ASP A 160 -16.29 -15.86 -7.66
N GLU A 161 -15.20 -15.15 -7.37
CA GLU A 161 -15.28 -13.78 -6.82
C GLU A 161 -15.94 -12.82 -7.83
N PRO A 162 -16.94 -12.02 -7.41
CA PRO A 162 -17.54 -11.02 -8.28
C PRO A 162 -16.48 -9.99 -8.72
N HIS A 163 -16.25 -9.88 -10.02
CA HIS A 163 -15.37 -8.86 -10.57
C HIS A 163 -16.19 -7.61 -10.92
N ALA A 164 -15.59 -6.43 -10.79
CA ALA A 164 -16.22 -5.19 -11.20
C ALA A 164 -16.55 -5.26 -12.71
N ALA A 165 -17.83 -5.34 -13.03
CA ALA A 165 -18.32 -5.28 -14.40
C ALA A 165 -18.75 -3.85 -14.73
N GLN A 166 -18.23 -3.29 -15.82
CA GLN A 166 -18.77 -2.04 -16.35
C GLN A 166 -20.14 -2.30 -16.96
N GLY A 167 -21.15 -1.56 -16.50
CA GLY A 167 -22.52 -1.69 -16.98
C GLY A 167 -23.43 -0.60 -16.45
N ILE A 168 -24.46 -0.28 -17.22
CA ILE A 168 -25.52 0.62 -16.76
C ILE A 168 -26.37 -0.14 -15.75
N ILE A 169 -26.48 0.37 -14.52
CA ILE A 169 -27.32 -0.23 -13.48
C ILE A 169 -28.77 0.22 -13.71
N PRO A 170 -29.68 -0.67 -14.16
CA PRO A 170 -31.06 -0.27 -14.42
C PRO A 170 -31.79 0.01 -13.11
N LYS A 171 -32.53 1.12 -13.06
CA LYS A 171 -33.38 1.44 -11.91
C LYS A 171 -34.52 0.43 -11.80
N ARG A 172 -34.71 -0.15 -10.61
CA ARG A 172 -35.77 -1.12 -10.30
C ARG A 172 -36.70 -0.58 -9.22
N GLU A 173 -37.97 -0.97 -9.28
CA GLU A 173 -38.98 -0.54 -8.31
C GLU A 173 -38.97 -1.44 -7.08
N LYS A 174 -38.75 -0.86 -5.89
CA LYS A 174 -38.63 -1.62 -4.62
C LYS A 174 -39.82 -2.54 -4.34
N VAL A 175 -41.04 -2.15 -4.75
CA VAL A 175 -42.27 -2.92 -4.48
C VAL A 175 -42.21 -4.32 -5.09
N GLN A 176 -41.54 -4.48 -6.23
CA GLN A 176 -41.41 -5.77 -6.93
C GLN A 176 -40.47 -6.75 -6.20
N TYR A 177 -39.71 -6.28 -5.20
CA TYR A 177 -38.66 -7.02 -4.52
C TYR A 177 -38.95 -7.25 -3.03
N ARG A 178 -40.16 -6.95 -2.55
CA ARG A 178 -40.56 -7.12 -1.13
C ARG A 178 -41.24 -8.45 -0.86
N GLY A 179 -41.04 -9.00 0.35
CA GLY A 179 -41.58 -10.29 0.78
C GLY A 179 -41.05 -11.48 -0.02
N ARG A 180 -39.87 -11.35 -0.61
CA ARG A 180 -39.29 -12.36 -1.51
C ARG A 180 -38.29 -13.24 -0.76
N THR A 181 -38.04 -14.41 -1.35
CA THR A 181 -36.86 -15.21 -1.01
C THR A 181 -35.70 -14.72 -1.85
N TRP A 182 -34.58 -14.40 -1.21
CA TRP A 182 -33.34 -13.95 -1.81
C TRP A 182 -32.29 -15.05 -1.68
N ALA A 183 -31.48 -15.29 -2.70
CA ALA A 183 -30.52 -16.38 -2.70
C ALA A 183 -29.09 -15.93 -3.03
N THR A 184 -28.11 -16.46 -2.29
CA THR A 184 -26.66 -16.26 -2.50
C THR A 184 -25.91 -17.53 -2.12
N ARG A 185 -24.64 -17.66 -2.50
CA ARG A 185 -23.76 -18.78 -2.13
C ARG A 185 -23.61 -18.95 -0.62
N GLU A 186 -23.45 -20.19 -0.17
CA GLU A 186 -23.30 -20.57 1.26
C GLU A 186 -21.99 -20.07 1.90
N ARG A 187 -20.96 -19.77 1.10
CA ARG A 187 -19.70 -19.13 1.53
C ARG A 187 -19.62 -17.73 0.93
N PRO A 188 -20.41 -16.76 1.43
CA PRO A 188 -20.47 -15.42 0.86
C PRO A 188 -19.19 -14.63 1.15
N TRP A 189 -18.78 -13.84 0.16
CA TRP A 189 -17.78 -12.78 0.34
C TRP A 189 -18.39 -11.59 1.10
N ILE A 190 -17.55 -10.66 1.57
CA ILE A 190 -17.98 -9.56 2.45
C ILE A 190 -19.03 -8.63 1.81
N ASP A 191 -18.94 -8.44 0.49
CA ASP A 191 -19.90 -7.69 -0.33
C ASP A 191 -21.29 -8.33 -0.35
N ARG A 192 -21.37 -9.67 -0.37
CA ARG A 192 -22.64 -10.40 -0.33
C ARG A 192 -23.28 -10.36 1.05
N VAL A 193 -22.47 -10.37 2.12
CA VAL A 193 -22.95 -10.12 3.49
C VAL A 193 -23.49 -8.70 3.62
N ALA A 194 -22.76 -7.70 3.11
CA ALA A 194 -23.22 -6.30 3.09
C ALA A 194 -24.50 -6.12 2.26
N SER A 195 -24.61 -6.84 1.13
CA SER A 195 -25.81 -6.85 0.28
C SER A 195 -27.03 -7.41 1.02
N ALA A 196 -26.88 -8.53 1.74
CA ALA A 196 -27.97 -9.10 2.54
C ALA A 196 -28.46 -8.14 3.62
N TRP A 197 -27.54 -7.43 4.30
CA TRP A 197 -27.89 -6.37 5.25
C TRP A 197 -28.64 -5.21 4.56
N LEU A 198 -28.15 -4.73 3.43
CA LEU A 198 -28.76 -3.64 2.66
C LEU A 198 -30.17 -4.00 2.19
N ILE A 199 -30.35 -5.22 1.65
CA ILE A 199 -31.65 -5.76 1.23
C ILE A 199 -32.62 -5.70 2.41
N ARG A 200 -32.23 -6.28 3.56
CA ARG A 200 -33.13 -6.37 4.72
C ARG A 200 -33.43 -5.00 5.34
N ARG A 201 -32.52 -4.04 5.23
CA ARG A 201 -32.71 -2.71 5.81
C ARG A 201 -33.51 -1.76 4.93
N PHE A 202 -33.29 -1.77 3.60
CA PHE A 202 -33.75 -0.69 2.71
C PHE A 202 -34.67 -1.14 1.57
N ILE A 203 -34.75 -2.44 1.29
CA ILE A 203 -35.52 -3.00 0.17
C ILE A 203 -36.68 -3.84 0.71
N ASP A 204 -36.34 -4.93 1.40
CA ASP A 204 -37.25 -5.97 1.85
C ASP A 204 -37.05 -6.31 3.34
N PRO A 205 -37.76 -5.62 4.25
CA PRO A 205 -37.69 -5.90 5.69
C PRO A 205 -38.09 -7.33 6.09
N LYS A 206 -38.83 -8.04 5.22
CA LYS A 206 -39.29 -9.43 5.45
C LYS A 206 -38.51 -10.45 4.62
N ALA A 207 -37.35 -10.07 4.07
CA ALA A 207 -36.51 -10.93 3.24
C ALA A 207 -36.19 -12.26 3.94
N LYS A 208 -36.35 -13.36 3.20
CA LYS A 208 -35.86 -14.70 3.57
C LYS A 208 -34.63 -15.02 2.73
N PHE A 209 -33.58 -15.55 3.35
CA PHE A 209 -32.33 -15.88 2.64
C PHE A 209 -32.20 -17.39 2.43
N LEU A 210 -31.85 -17.76 1.20
CA LEU A 210 -31.52 -19.12 0.78
C LEU A 210 -30.03 -19.18 0.46
N TRP A 211 -29.32 -20.11 1.09
CA TRP A 211 -27.89 -20.32 0.90
C TRP A 211 -27.67 -21.46 -0.10
N LEU A 212 -26.98 -21.18 -1.20
CA LEU A 212 -26.79 -22.09 -2.32
C LEU A 212 -25.38 -22.69 -2.31
N LYS A 213 -25.25 -23.97 -2.69
CA LYS A 213 -23.91 -24.57 -2.91
C LYS A 213 -23.20 -23.96 -4.11
N LYS A 214 -23.92 -23.70 -5.20
CA LYS A 214 -23.43 -22.94 -6.35
C LYS A 214 -24.40 -21.83 -6.71
N PRO A 215 -23.91 -20.64 -7.10
CA PRO A 215 -24.77 -19.53 -7.51
C PRO A 215 -25.76 -19.88 -8.64
N LYS A 216 -25.32 -20.76 -9.56
CA LYS A 216 -26.12 -21.27 -10.68
C LYS A 216 -27.33 -22.11 -10.25
N ASP A 217 -27.37 -22.60 -9.02
CA ASP A 217 -28.46 -23.42 -8.48
C ASP A 217 -29.63 -22.56 -7.96
N CYS A 218 -29.63 -21.25 -8.22
CA CYS A 218 -30.69 -20.36 -7.77
C CYS A 218 -32.05 -20.76 -8.38
N PRO A 219 -33.05 -21.12 -7.56
CA PRO A 219 -34.36 -21.50 -8.07
C PRO A 219 -35.09 -20.29 -8.65
N LYS A 220 -35.94 -20.51 -9.66
CA LYS A 220 -36.74 -19.45 -10.31
C LYS A 220 -37.67 -18.70 -9.33
N THR A 221 -37.97 -19.31 -8.18
CA THR A 221 -38.81 -18.73 -7.12
C THR A 221 -38.06 -17.75 -6.21
N ALA A 222 -36.72 -17.75 -6.25
CA ALA A 222 -35.87 -16.87 -5.47
C ALA A 222 -35.20 -15.80 -6.34
N LEU A 223 -34.85 -14.67 -5.72
CA LEU A 223 -34.08 -13.60 -6.34
C LEU A 223 -32.60 -13.79 -6.02
N GLY A 224 -31.82 -14.18 -7.03
CA GLY A 224 -30.37 -14.27 -6.90
C GLY A 224 -29.72 -12.90 -6.74
N PHE A 225 -28.77 -12.78 -5.82
CA PHE A 225 -27.96 -11.57 -5.61
C PHE A 225 -26.46 -11.88 -5.47
N ASP A 226 -26.05 -12.97 -6.11
CA ASP A 226 -24.69 -13.52 -6.08
C ASP A 226 -23.74 -12.98 -7.16
#